data_AF-A0A936CK42-F1
#
_entry.id   AF-A0A936CK42-F1
#
_cell.length_a   1.000
_cell.length_b   1.000
_cell.length_c   1.000
_cell.angle_alpha   90.00
_cell.angle_beta   90.00
_cell.angle_gamma   90.00
#
_symmetry.space_group_name_H-M   'P 1'
#
loop_
_entity.id
_entity.type
_entity.pdbx_description
1 polymer ?
#
loop_
_entity_poly.entity_id
_entity_poly.type
_entity_poly.pdbx_seq_one_letter_code
_entity_poly.pdbx_strand_id
1 'polypeptide(L)'
;MTPEHIEAATMDDVKAFYSRYYNASNAIMTICGDVDPDQVIGLVKKHFAHLSPGPQNHAVYPQEDPRTEIQMVNYYEDIPEEAIFIALPAPARLEGDFYALDFLTDLLSEGKSSILFRELKKELQIFTSIDCYLTASADPGLIIIEGKLVEGVDIETGEREIMRVIDRYKSELISDRQWAKYRTKNETA
;
A
#
# COMPACT_ATOMS: atom_id res chain seq x y z
N MET A 1 6.57 17.44 -0.15
CA MET A 1 5.68 18.59 0.11
C MET A 1 6.03 19.11 1.48
N THR A 2 6.42 20.37 1.60
CA THR A 2 6.81 20.97 2.90
C THR A 2 5.74 21.96 3.35
N PRO A 3 5.71 22.40 4.62
CA PRO A 3 4.78 23.42 5.09
C PRO A 3 4.80 24.70 4.24
N GLU A 4 5.97 25.11 3.76
CA GLU A 4 6.15 26.28 2.91
C GLU A 4 5.41 26.17 1.58
N HIS A 5 5.29 24.96 1.02
CA HIS A 5 4.52 24.73 -0.21
C HIS A 5 3.02 24.96 0.00
N ILE A 6 2.51 24.75 1.22
CA ILE A 6 1.10 25.00 1.56
C ILE A 6 0.87 26.49 1.74
N GLU A 7 1.77 27.16 2.46
CA GLU A 7 1.65 28.60 2.75
C GLU A 7 1.78 29.47 1.49
N ALA A 8 2.58 29.03 0.52
CA ALA A 8 2.77 29.73 -0.75
C ALA A 8 1.68 29.48 -1.79
N ALA A 9 0.75 28.56 -1.56
CA ALA A 9 -0.30 28.22 -2.53
C ALA A 9 -1.26 29.40 -2.74
N THR A 10 -1.46 29.81 -4.00
CA THR A 10 -2.35 30.92 -4.34
C THR A 10 -3.71 30.42 -4.84
N MET A 11 -4.71 31.31 -4.83
CA MET A 11 -6.02 31.02 -5.42
C MET A 11 -5.92 30.67 -6.91
N ASP A 12 -4.96 31.26 -7.62
CA ASP A 12 -4.77 30.99 -9.05
C ASP A 12 -4.17 29.60 -9.27
N ASP A 13 -3.28 29.12 -8.39
CA ASP A 13 -2.79 27.74 -8.42
C ASP A 13 -3.93 26.73 -8.23
N VAL A 14 -4.83 27.01 -7.28
CA VAL A 14 -6.01 26.17 -7.01
C VAL A 14 -6.96 26.14 -8.22
N LYS A 15 -7.24 27.29 -8.84
CA LYS A 15 -8.08 27.37 -10.05
C LYS A 15 -7.42 26.67 -11.23
N ALA A 16 -6.11 26.82 -11.41
CA ALA A 16 -5.36 26.15 -12.46
C ALA A 16 -5.38 24.63 -12.27
N PHE A 17 -5.18 24.15 -11.02
CA PHE A 17 -5.29 22.75 -10.67
C PHE A 17 -6.70 22.21 -10.93
N TYR A 18 -7.74 22.90 -10.47
CA TYR A 18 -9.13 22.50 -10.71
C TYR A 18 -9.43 22.39 -12.22
N SER A 19 -9.12 23.44 -12.99
CA SER A 19 -9.35 23.45 -14.44
C SER A 19 -8.61 22.33 -15.17
N ARG A 20 -7.39 22.00 -14.73
CA ARG A 20 -6.57 20.95 -15.33
C ARG A 20 -7.06 19.54 -14.97
N TYR A 21 -7.37 19.27 -13.71
CA TYR A 21 -7.59 17.91 -13.20
C TYR A 21 -9.07 17.53 -13.01
N TYR A 22 -9.97 18.50 -12.78
CA TYR A 22 -11.41 18.27 -12.59
C TYR A 22 -12.17 18.49 -13.90
N ASN A 23 -12.01 17.56 -14.84
CA ASN A 23 -12.69 17.62 -16.13
C ASN A 23 -13.24 16.25 -16.55
N ALA A 24 -14.19 16.25 -17.49
CA ALA A 24 -14.90 15.02 -17.90
C ALA A 24 -13.99 13.94 -18.51
N SER A 25 -12.85 14.32 -19.07
CA SER A 25 -11.85 13.37 -19.62
C SER A 25 -11.02 12.67 -18.54
N ASN A 26 -11.10 13.12 -17.28
CA ASN A 26 -10.32 12.62 -16.14
C ASN A 26 -11.21 12.20 -14.96
N ALA A 27 -12.50 11.90 -15.20
CA ALA A 27 -13.46 11.53 -14.17
C ALA A 27 -14.03 10.13 -14.43
N ILE A 28 -14.13 9.32 -13.37
CA ILE A 28 -14.80 8.01 -13.37
C ILE A 28 -15.97 8.08 -12.40
N MET A 29 -17.17 7.68 -12.84
CA MET A 29 -18.36 7.59 -12.00
C MET A 29 -18.78 6.13 -11.88
N THR A 30 -18.80 5.63 -10.66
CA THR A 30 -19.22 4.26 -10.33
C THR A 30 -20.59 4.30 -9.66
N ILE A 31 -21.55 3.54 -10.20
CA ILE A 31 -22.91 3.42 -9.66
C ILE A 31 -23.17 1.94 -9.42
N CYS A 32 -23.49 1.57 -8.18
CA CYS A 32 -23.74 0.19 -7.78
C CYS A 32 -25.00 0.13 -6.90
N GLY A 33 -25.89 -0.82 -7.17
CA GLY A 33 -27.15 -1.00 -6.45
C GLY A 33 -28.24 -1.60 -7.34
N ASP A 34 -29.48 -1.59 -6.84
CA ASP A 34 -30.67 -1.96 -7.61
C ASP A 34 -31.10 -0.80 -8.52
N VAL A 35 -30.48 -0.71 -9.69
CA VAL A 35 -30.71 0.36 -10.66
C VAL A 35 -30.84 -0.19 -12.07
N ASP A 36 -31.69 0.45 -12.86
CA ASP A 36 -31.80 0.18 -14.28
C ASP A 36 -30.67 0.91 -15.04
N PRO A 37 -29.80 0.20 -15.79
CA PRO A 37 -28.66 0.80 -16.47
C PRO A 37 -29.05 1.88 -17.48
N ASP A 38 -30.14 1.70 -18.22
CA ASP A 38 -30.57 2.66 -19.25
C ASP A 38 -31.10 3.94 -18.62
N GLN A 39 -31.88 3.82 -17.53
CA GLN A 39 -32.33 4.97 -16.74
C GLN A 39 -31.15 5.75 -16.16
N VAL A 40 -30.16 5.04 -15.60
CA VAL A 40 -28.94 5.64 -15.06
C VAL A 40 -28.19 6.39 -16.16
N ILE A 41 -27.90 5.75 -17.29
CA ILE A 41 -27.21 6.40 -18.42
C ILE A 41 -27.97 7.64 -18.90
N GLY A 42 -29.31 7.58 -18.94
CA GLY A 42 -30.17 8.71 -19.27
C GLY A 42 -29.99 9.89 -18.30
N LEU A 43 -29.99 9.63 -16.99
CA LEU A 43 -29.77 10.65 -15.96
C LEU A 43 -28.35 11.22 -16.01
N VAL A 44 -27.35 10.36 -16.19
CA VAL A 44 -25.95 10.78 -16.31
C VAL A 44 -25.77 11.74 -17.49
N LYS A 45 -26.31 11.38 -18.67
CA LYS A 45 -26.28 12.26 -19.83
C LYS A 45 -27.04 13.56 -19.57
N LYS A 46 -28.23 13.50 -18.97
CA LYS A 46 -29.03 14.69 -18.63
C LYS A 46 -28.26 15.66 -17.74
N HIS A 47 -27.54 15.16 -16.74
CA HIS A 47 -26.89 16.01 -15.75
C HIS A 47 -25.46 16.41 -16.12
N PHE A 48 -24.72 15.61 -16.89
CA PHE A 48 -23.28 15.81 -17.08
C PHE A 48 -22.83 15.95 -18.53
N ALA A 49 -23.69 15.72 -19.54
CA ALA A 49 -23.28 15.82 -20.95
C ALA A 49 -22.87 17.23 -21.40
N HIS A 50 -23.20 18.26 -20.61
CA HIS A 50 -22.81 19.64 -20.87
C HIS A 50 -21.36 19.95 -20.44
N LEU A 51 -20.71 19.06 -19.70
CA LEU A 51 -19.32 19.24 -19.28
C LEU A 51 -18.39 19.06 -20.48
N SER A 52 -17.56 20.06 -20.76
CA SER A 52 -16.56 19.97 -21.82
C SER A 52 -15.48 18.94 -21.45
N PRO A 53 -15.00 18.13 -22.41
CA PRO A 53 -13.79 17.35 -22.22
C PRO A 53 -12.63 18.31 -21.97
N GLY A 54 -11.93 18.14 -20.85
CA GLY A 54 -10.71 18.88 -20.58
C GLY A 54 -9.48 18.15 -21.12
N PRO A 55 -8.28 18.69 -20.88
CA PRO A 55 -7.04 18.05 -21.30
C PRO A 55 -6.95 16.65 -20.68
N GLN A 56 -6.60 15.65 -21.49
CA GLN A 56 -6.21 14.34 -20.97
C GLN A 56 -4.88 14.48 -20.26
N ASN A 57 -4.81 13.97 -19.04
CA ASN A 57 -3.58 14.00 -18.26
C ASN A 57 -2.88 12.65 -18.35
N HIS A 58 -1.93 12.53 -19.26
CA HIS A 58 -1.00 11.41 -19.31
C HIS A 58 0.26 11.82 -18.56
N ALA A 59 0.17 11.86 -17.23
CA ALA A 59 1.34 12.18 -16.43
C ALA A 59 2.30 10.99 -16.48
N VAL A 60 3.38 11.14 -17.26
CA VAL A 60 4.54 10.25 -17.18
C VAL A 60 5.44 10.81 -16.09
N TYR A 61 5.42 10.15 -14.93
CA TYR A 61 6.33 10.51 -13.85
C TYR A 61 7.70 9.88 -14.11
N PRO A 62 8.80 10.61 -13.84
CA PRO A 62 10.11 10.01 -13.89
C PRO A 62 10.18 8.89 -12.84
N GLN A 63 10.64 7.72 -13.26
CA GLN A 63 10.88 6.61 -12.35
C GLN A 63 12.17 6.87 -11.58
N GLU A 64 12.19 6.51 -10.30
CA GLU A 64 13.42 6.55 -9.51
C GLU A 64 14.40 5.48 -10.03
N ASP A 65 15.69 5.79 -9.98
CA ASP A 65 16.73 4.81 -10.28
C ASP A 65 16.67 3.65 -9.25
N PRO A 66 16.90 2.39 -9.67
CA PRO A 66 16.91 1.27 -8.75
C PRO A 66 17.89 1.48 -7.60
N ARG A 67 17.42 1.33 -6.36
CA ARG A 67 18.30 1.37 -5.19
C ARG A 67 19.22 0.15 -5.18
N THR A 68 20.52 0.39 -5.11
CA THR A 68 21.54 -0.67 -5.04
C THR A 68 22.06 -0.94 -3.63
N GLU A 69 21.72 -0.08 -2.67
CA GLU A 69 22.23 -0.13 -1.29
C GLU A 69 21.09 0.06 -0.28
N ILE A 70 21.26 -0.55 0.90
CA ILE A 70 20.36 -0.35 2.03
C ILE A 70 20.61 1.04 2.62
N GLN A 71 19.54 1.82 2.77
CA GLN A 71 19.59 3.09 3.48
C GLN A 71 18.88 2.96 4.82
N MET A 72 19.57 3.35 5.89
CA MET A 72 19.03 3.39 7.25
C MET A 72 18.88 4.83 7.69
N VAL A 73 17.73 5.16 8.25
CA VAL A 73 17.44 6.47 8.85
C VAL A 73 16.90 6.22 10.25
N ASN A 74 17.67 6.66 11.24
CA ASN A 74 17.25 6.60 12.64
C ASN A 74 16.71 7.97 13.04
N TYR A 75 15.53 7.97 13.65
CA TYR A 75 14.88 9.18 14.13
C TYR A 75 14.52 9.00 15.60
N TYR A 76 14.94 9.95 16.43
CA TYR A 76 14.77 9.90 17.88
C TYR A 76 13.94 11.10 18.32
N GLU A 77 12.80 10.81 18.96
CA GLU A 77 11.89 11.79 19.57
C GLU A 77 11.33 11.21 20.87
N ASP A 78 10.68 12.05 21.67
CA ASP A 78 9.91 11.61 22.83
C ASP A 78 8.63 10.90 22.38
N ILE A 79 8.77 9.61 22.04
CA ILE A 79 7.69 8.75 21.54
C ILE A 79 7.40 7.60 22.53
N PRO A 80 6.13 7.18 22.64
CA PRO A 80 5.73 6.18 23.63
C PRO A 80 6.14 4.74 23.27
N GLU A 81 6.34 4.43 21.98
CA GLU A 81 6.72 3.11 21.50
C GLU A 81 7.75 3.26 20.38
N GLU A 82 8.84 2.50 20.48
CA GLU A 82 9.81 2.37 19.39
C GLU A 82 9.21 1.60 18.22
N ALA A 83 9.46 2.06 16.99
CA ALA A 83 8.93 1.47 15.78
C ALA A 83 10.02 1.22 14.75
N ILE A 84 9.89 0.12 14.02
CA ILE A 84 10.75 -0.26 12.91
C ILE A 84 9.93 -0.29 11.62
N PHE A 85 10.53 0.20 10.54
CA PHE A 85 9.98 0.16 9.19
C PHE A 85 11.03 -0.41 8.24
N ILE A 86 10.71 -1.50 7.57
CA ILE A 86 11.52 -2.10 6.51
C ILE A 86 10.77 -1.94 5.20
N ALA A 87 11.37 -1.27 4.23
CA ALA A 87 10.80 -1.04 2.91
C ALA A 87 11.63 -1.77 1.85
N LEU A 88 10.99 -2.68 1.12
CA LEU A 88 11.58 -3.45 0.03
C LEU A 88 10.91 -3.09 -1.30
N PRO A 89 11.65 -3.02 -2.42
CA PRO A 89 11.05 -2.70 -3.72
C PRO A 89 10.06 -3.77 -4.17
N ALA A 90 8.97 -3.34 -4.80
CA ALA A 90 7.94 -4.19 -5.38
C ALA A 90 7.58 -3.73 -6.81
N PRO A 91 7.23 -4.64 -7.72
CA PRO A 91 6.83 -4.30 -9.08
C PRO A 91 5.50 -3.53 -9.10
N ALA A 92 5.18 -2.91 -10.24
CA ALA A 92 3.87 -2.30 -10.47
C ALA A 92 2.76 -3.36 -10.47
N ARG A 93 1.51 -2.95 -10.20
CA ARG A 93 0.36 -3.84 -10.02
C ARG A 93 0.09 -4.80 -11.18
N LEU A 94 0.40 -4.36 -12.40
CA LEU A 94 0.14 -5.12 -13.63
C LEU A 94 1.40 -5.83 -14.17
N GLU A 95 2.49 -5.84 -13.40
CA GLU A 95 3.79 -6.33 -13.85
C GLU A 95 4.37 -7.41 -12.93
N GLY A 96 5.22 -8.26 -13.52
CA GLY A 96 6.06 -9.22 -12.80
C GLY A 96 5.29 -10.08 -11.80
N ASP A 97 5.88 -10.21 -10.62
CA ASP A 97 5.39 -11.07 -9.54
C ASP A 97 4.48 -10.35 -8.55
N PHE A 98 3.86 -9.22 -8.92
CA PHE A 98 3.02 -8.43 -8.01
C PHE A 98 2.03 -9.28 -7.21
N TYR A 99 1.23 -10.11 -7.87
CA TYR A 99 0.22 -10.93 -7.20
C TYR A 99 0.82 -12.02 -6.29
N ALA A 100 2.01 -12.51 -6.61
CA ALA A 100 2.72 -13.45 -5.74
C ALA A 100 3.24 -12.75 -4.49
N LEU A 101 3.70 -11.50 -4.62
CA LEU A 101 4.14 -10.67 -3.50
C LEU A 101 2.97 -10.17 -2.64
N ASP A 102 1.84 -9.79 -3.25
CA ASP A 102 0.60 -9.43 -2.55
C ASP A 102 0.05 -10.62 -1.74
N PHE A 103 0.08 -11.81 -2.34
CA PHE A 103 -0.21 -13.05 -1.61
C PHE A 103 0.78 -13.30 -0.45
N LEU A 104 2.07 -13.03 -0.66
CA LEU A 104 3.09 -13.18 0.38
C LEU A 104 2.83 -12.21 1.54
N THR A 105 2.45 -10.95 1.27
CA THR A 105 2.12 -9.99 2.33
C THR A 105 0.92 -10.46 3.14
N ASP A 106 -0.14 -10.94 2.50
CA ASP A 106 -1.30 -11.55 3.19
C ASP A 106 -0.89 -12.73 4.08
N LEU A 107 -0.04 -13.61 3.56
CA LEU A 107 0.45 -14.75 4.34
C LEU A 107 1.26 -14.33 5.58
N LEU A 108 2.06 -13.27 5.45
CA LEU A 108 2.94 -12.77 6.49
C LEU A 108 2.18 -12.06 7.61
N SER A 109 1.22 -11.18 7.29
CA SER A 109 0.61 -10.28 8.29
C SER A 109 -0.88 -10.52 8.55
N GLU A 110 -1.62 -11.14 7.63
CA GLU A 110 -3.07 -11.07 7.71
C GLU A 110 -3.73 -11.97 8.78
N GLY A 111 -4.29 -11.30 9.79
CA GLY A 111 -5.07 -11.91 10.87
C GLY A 111 -4.22 -12.65 11.91
N LYS A 112 -4.87 -13.16 12.97
CA LYS A 112 -4.18 -13.74 14.15
C LYS A 112 -3.44 -15.06 13.91
N SER A 113 -3.52 -15.60 12.70
CA SER A 113 -2.83 -16.83 12.30
C SER A 113 -1.77 -16.59 11.23
N SER A 114 -1.50 -15.32 10.91
CA SER A 114 -0.39 -14.94 10.06
C SER A 114 0.95 -15.26 10.73
N ILE A 115 1.98 -15.36 9.91
CA ILE A 115 3.32 -15.77 10.36
C ILE A 115 3.89 -14.75 11.33
N LEU A 116 3.87 -13.47 10.97
CA LEU A 116 4.43 -12.39 11.79
C LEU A 116 3.66 -12.24 13.10
N PHE A 117 2.33 -12.29 13.06
CA PHE A 117 1.53 -12.22 14.29
C PHE A 117 1.84 -13.39 15.23
N ARG A 118 1.85 -14.62 14.71
CA ARG A 118 2.06 -15.82 15.53
C ARG A 118 3.46 -15.82 16.11
N GLU A 119 4.48 -15.67 15.28
CA GLU A 119 5.86 -15.88 15.72
C GLU A 119 6.41 -14.66 16.46
N LEU A 120 6.28 -13.46 15.88
CA LEU A 120 6.98 -12.28 16.41
C LEU A 120 6.18 -11.56 17.51
N LYS A 121 4.85 -11.59 17.44
CA LYS A 121 3.99 -10.95 18.46
C LYS A 121 3.51 -11.91 19.54
N LYS A 122 3.00 -13.09 19.17
CA LYS A 122 2.37 -14.01 20.13
C LYS A 122 3.38 -14.93 20.84
N GLU A 123 4.30 -15.55 20.10
CA GLU A 123 5.24 -16.53 20.64
C GLU A 123 6.48 -15.86 21.24
N LEU A 124 7.16 -15.00 20.46
CA LEU A 124 8.38 -14.33 20.91
C LEU A 124 8.13 -13.03 21.68
N GLN A 125 6.92 -12.46 21.58
CA GLN A 125 6.53 -11.22 22.27
C GLN A 125 7.49 -10.04 22.03
N ILE A 126 8.00 -9.92 20.80
CA ILE A 126 8.92 -8.85 20.37
C ILE A 126 8.15 -7.58 20.02
N PHE A 127 6.95 -7.74 19.44
CA PHE A 127 6.15 -6.63 18.93
C PHE A 127 4.79 -6.50 19.61
N THR A 128 4.37 -5.28 19.94
CA THR A 128 3.00 -4.94 20.32
C THR A 128 2.08 -4.92 19.10
N SER A 129 2.61 -4.56 17.92
CA SER A 129 1.96 -4.64 16.61
C SER A 129 2.99 -4.91 15.53
N ILE A 130 2.62 -5.70 14.52
CA ILE A 130 3.47 -6.03 13.37
C ILE A 130 2.56 -6.24 12.17
N ASP A 131 2.87 -5.60 11.06
CA ASP A 131 2.12 -5.67 9.81
C ASP A 131 3.06 -5.74 8.59
N CYS A 132 2.53 -6.16 7.46
CA CYS A 132 3.21 -6.28 6.18
C CYS A 132 2.21 -6.01 5.07
N TYR A 133 2.48 -5.03 4.22
CA TYR A 133 1.59 -4.65 3.14
C TYR A 133 2.35 -4.12 1.93
N LEU A 134 1.68 -4.11 0.78
CA LEU A 134 2.26 -3.67 -0.49
C LEU A 134 1.60 -2.36 -0.94
N THR A 135 2.40 -1.43 -1.48
CA THR A 135 1.95 -0.07 -1.84
C THR A 135 1.84 0.21 -3.34
N ALA A 136 2.18 -0.76 -4.19
CA ALA A 136 2.24 -0.54 -5.64
C ALA A 136 0.86 -0.35 -6.29
N SER A 137 0.84 0.43 -7.37
CA SER A 137 -0.36 0.76 -8.12
C SER A 137 -0.06 0.72 -9.62
N ALA A 138 -0.32 1.79 -10.37
CA ALA A 138 0.14 1.88 -11.76
C ALA A 138 1.68 1.91 -11.83
N ASP A 139 2.33 2.56 -10.87
CA ASP A 139 3.78 2.59 -10.72
C ASP A 139 4.26 1.50 -9.75
N PRO A 140 5.55 1.09 -9.83
CA PRO A 140 6.21 0.26 -8.84
C PRO A 140 6.05 0.83 -7.43
N GLY A 141 6.01 -0.06 -6.44
CA GLY A 141 5.80 0.31 -5.05
C GLY A 141 6.78 -0.36 -4.11
N LEU A 142 6.36 -0.48 -2.86
CA LEU A 142 7.16 -1.06 -1.79
C LEU A 142 6.34 -2.15 -1.08
N ILE A 143 7.03 -3.20 -0.63
CA ILE A 143 6.57 -4.03 0.48
C ILE A 143 7.09 -3.35 1.75
N ILE A 144 6.16 -2.96 2.62
CA ILE A 144 6.46 -2.33 3.89
C ILE A 144 6.16 -3.33 5.00
N ILE A 145 7.14 -3.57 5.86
CA ILE A 145 6.96 -4.27 7.11
C ILE A 145 7.15 -3.24 8.22
N GLU A 146 6.11 -3.03 9.01
CA GLU A 146 6.13 -2.09 10.13
C GLU A 146 5.79 -2.79 11.42
N GLY A 147 6.52 -2.47 12.48
CA GLY A 147 6.28 -3.05 13.79
C GLY A 147 6.59 -2.09 14.91
N LYS A 148 5.81 -2.17 15.99
CA LYS A 148 6.06 -1.47 17.24
C LYS A 148 6.59 -2.45 18.29
N LEU A 149 7.69 -2.12 18.91
CA LEU A 149 8.41 -2.99 19.83
C LEU A 149 7.74 -3.04 21.19
N VAL A 150 7.86 -4.18 21.86
CA VAL A 150 7.57 -4.30 23.29
C VAL A 150 8.63 -3.52 24.07
N GLU A 151 8.22 -2.86 25.14
CA GLU A 151 9.13 -2.12 26.02
C GLU A 151 10.33 -2.97 26.46
N GLY A 152 11.53 -2.44 26.26
CA GLY A 152 12.79 -3.09 26.62
C GLY A 152 13.38 -4.05 25.57
N VAL A 153 12.72 -4.22 24.41
CA VAL A 153 13.28 -4.93 23.26
C VAL A 153 14.01 -3.94 22.36
N ASP A 154 15.28 -4.23 22.03
CA ASP A 154 16.08 -3.39 21.14
C ASP A 154 15.65 -3.51 19.66
N ILE A 155 15.82 -2.42 18.91
CA ILE A 155 15.49 -2.35 17.47
C ILE A 155 16.24 -3.42 16.68
N GLU A 156 17.51 -3.67 16.99
CA GLU A 156 18.34 -4.65 16.29
C GLU A 156 17.80 -6.08 16.44
N THR A 157 17.22 -6.42 17.60
CA THR A 157 16.50 -7.67 17.83
C THR A 157 15.22 -7.73 17.03
N GLY A 158 14.45 -6.64 16.99
CA GLY A 158 13.26 -6.54 16.15
C GLY A 158 13.56 -6.77 14.67
N GLU A 159 14.55 -6.05 14.13
CA GLU A 159 15.01 -6.16 12.76
C GLU A 159 15.48 -7.58 12.43
N ARG A 160 16.37 -8.13 13.26
CA ARG A 160 16.93 -9.47 13.05
C ARG A 160 15.84 -10.54 12.97
N GLU A 161 14.84 -10.47 13.83
CA GLU A 161 13.77 -11.47 13.86
C GLU A 161 12.75 -11.30 12.72
N ILE A 162 12.50 -10.06 12.27
CA ILE A 162 11.78 -9.82 11.02
C ILE A 162 12.54 -10.43 9.85
N MET A 163 13.83 -10.12 9.70
CA MET A 163 14.65 -10.61 8.59
C MET A 163 14.79 -12.12 8.61
N ARG A 164 14.90 -12.76 9.79
CA ARG A 164 14.88 -14.23 9.92
C ARG A 164 13.62 -14.85 9.33
N VAL A 165 12.45 -14.25 9.58
CA VAL A 165 11.19 -14.73 9.00
C VAL A 165 11.17 -14.55 7.50
N ILE A 166 11.58 -13.38 6.99
CA ILE A 166 11.63 -13.09 5.55
C ILE A 166 12.56 -14.08 4.84
N ASP A 167 13.77 -14.28 5.34
CA ASP A 167 14.78 -15.14 4.72
C ASP A 167 14.35 -16.61 4.67
N ARG A 168 13.60 -17.07 5.68
CA ARG A 168 13.00 -18.41 5.66
C ARG A 168 12.06 -18.57 4.45
N TYR A 169 11.17 -17.61 4.22
CA TYR A 169 10.19 -17.69 3.12
C TYR A 169 10.77 -17.36 1.73
N LYS A 170 12.06 -17.01 1.64
CA LYS A 170 12.79 -17.00 0.35
C LYS A 170 13.16 -18.41 -0.12
N SER A 171 13.24 -19.38 0.79
CA SER A 171 13.75 -20.73 0.51
C SER A 171 12.76 -21.84 0.80
N GLU A 172 11.81 -21.62 1.71
CA GLU A 172 10.77 -22.59 2.05
C GLU A 172 9.50 -22.38 1.20
N LEU A 173 8.95 -23.50 0.72
CA LEU A 173 7.65 -23.48 0.05
C LEU A 173 6.52 -23.32 1.07
N ILE A 174 5.48 -22.60 0.66
CA ILE A 174 4.23 -22.53 1.43
C ILE A 174 3.62 -23.92 1.55
N SER A 175 3.05 -24.23 2.71
CA SER A 175 2.32 -25.48 2.91
C SER A 175 0.96 -25.47 2.19
N ASP A 176 0.46 -26.65 1.80
CA ASP A 176 -0.88 -26.81 1.23
C ASP A 176 -1.98 -26.20 2.12
N ARG A 177 -1.78 -26.25 3.44
CA ARG A 177 -2.70 -25.65 4.42
C ARG A 177 -2.74 -24.13 4.32
N GLN A 178 -1.58 -23.47 4.20
CA GLN A 178 -1.48 -22.03 4.02
C GLN A 178 -2.14 -21.61 2.71
N TRP A 179 -1.89 -22.37 1.64
CA TRP A 179 -2.54 -22.15 0.34
C TRP A 179 -4.06 -22.30 0.39
N ALA A 180 -4.56 -23.37 1.00
CA ALA A 180 -6.00 -23.61 1.13
C ALA A 180 -6.71 -22.50 1.91
N LYS A 181 -6.09 -22.04 3.01
CA LYS A 181 -6.63 -20.93 3.83
C LYS A 181 -6.79 -19.65 3.00
N TYR A 182 -5.79 -19.31 2.18
CA TYR A 182 -5.85 -18.14 1.33
C TYR A 182 -6.95 -18.24 0.26
N ARG A 183 -7.07 -19.39 -0.42
CA ARG A 183 -8.13 -19.59 -1.42
C ARG A 183 -9.52 -19.44 -0.83
N THR A 184 -9.79 -20.07 0.31
CA THR A 184 -11.10 -19.97 0.97
C THR A 184 -11.44 -18.52 1.32
N LYS A 185 -10.46 -17.73 1.80
CA LYS A 185 -10.66 -16.31 2.10
C LYS A 185 -11.11 -15.54 0.85
N ASN A 186 -10.36 -15.62 -0.24
CA ASN A 186 -10.63 -14.83 -1.46
C ASN A 186 -11.93 -15.23 -2.17
N GLU A 187 -12.44 -16.43 -1.94
CA GLU A 187 -13.76 -16.86 -2.44
C GLU A 187 -14.92 -16.31 -1.59
N THR A 188 -14.66 -15.93 -0.33
CA THR A 188 -15.67 -15.43 0.61
C THR A 188 -15.69 -13.91 0.80
N ALA A 189 -14.72 -13.20 0.24
CA ALA A 189 -14.62 -11.74 0.26
C ALA A 189 -15.30 -11.13 -0.97
#